data_AF-W6RLF3-F1
#
_entry.id   AF-W6RLF3-F1
#
_cell.length_a   1.000
_cell.length_b   1.000
_cell.length_c   1.000
_cell.angle_alpha   90.00
_cell.angle_beta   90.00
_cell.angle_gamma   90.00
#
_symmetry.space_group_name_H-M   'P 1'
#
loop_
_entity.id
_entity.type
_entity.pdbx_description
1 polymer ?
#
loop_
_entity_poly.entity_id
_entity_poly.type
_entity_poly.pdbx_seq_one_letter_code
_entity_poly.pdbx_strand_id
1 'polypeptide(L)'
;MERKGSNGIVLPDGNLNNPSLTWLWRWCEGKAKSLAVVGLPEETFRSADATVKASLVFLKRFSKDDQKAWDAAWTAAKATHDAAFEAERDKLCDAFGTRIISGDDKDAARVLKELSAIGIERVPPAWFSADAPPYPKGISATKLKKVGWADSAKDRKKAAALVITRRLWETSDHFSPGSTLGASRSRW
;
A
#
# COMPACT_ATOMS: atom_id res chain seq x y z
N MET A 1 -9.14 31.38 25.77
CA MET A 1 -8.16 31.73 24.73
C MET A 1 -7.21 30.57 24.54
N GLU A 2 -7.20 29.94 23.37
CA GLU A 2 -6.33 28.79 23.09
C GLU A 2 -4.93 29.30 22.70
N ARG A 3 -3.90 28.96 23.49
CA ARG A 3 -2.52 29.41 23.23
C ARG A 3 -2.01 28.79 21.93
N LYS A 4 -1.93 29.61 20.89
CA LYS A 4 -1.31 29.30 19.59
C LYS A 4 0.21 29.31 19.77
N GLY A 5 0.79 28.18 20.16
CA GLY A 5 2.24 28.02 20.27
C GLY A 5 2.88 27.81 18.91
N SER A 6 3.84 28.66 18.56
CA SER A 6 4.80 28.43 17.47
C SER A 6 6.05 27.79 18.07
N ASN A 7 6.53 26.71 17.46
CA ASN A 7 7.73 25.99 17.88
C ASN A 7 8.77 26.07 16.76
N GLY A 8 10.02 26.34 17.12
CA GLY A 8 11.18 26.21 16.24
C GLY A 8 12.06 25.07 16.75
N ILE A 9 12.41 24.11 15.89
CA ILE A 9 13.26 22.97 16.23
C ILE A 9 14.43 22.92 15.25
N VAL A 10 15.64 22.72 15.75
CA VAL A 10 16.83 22.45 14.92
C VAL A 10 16.93 20.95 14.72
N LEU A 11 16.99 20.51 13.46
CA LEU A 11 17.10 19.09 13.09
C LEU A 11 18.23 18.90 12.09
N PRO A 12 18.98 17.79 12.15
CA PRO A 12 19.91 17.40 11.10
C PRO A 12 19.16 17.17 9.77
N ASP A 13 19.77 17.56 8.65
CA ASP A 13 19.19 17.35 7.32
C ASP A 13 18.94 15.86 7.04
N GLY A 14 19.76 14.98 7.62
CA GLY A 14 19.55 13.53 7.54
C GLY A 14 18.20 13.07 8.10
N ASN A 15 17.64 13.74 9.12
CA ASN A 15 16.32 13.43 9.65
C ASN A 15 15.20 13.95 8.73
N LEU A 16 15.40 15.12 8.11
CA LEU A 16 14.41 15.72 7.22
C LEU A 16 14.25 14.92 5.93
N ASN A 17 15.37 14.43 5.38
CA ASN A 17 15.42 13.79 4.06
C ASN A 17 15.29 12.26 4.12
N ASN A 18 15.11 11.66 5.31
CA ASN A 18 15.04 10.21 5.45
C ASN A 18 13.67 9.65 5.05
N PRO A 19 13.57 8.80 4.00
CA PRO A 19 12.30 8.21 3.59
C PRO A 19 11.63 7.37 4.68
N SER A 20 12.40 6.75 5.59
CA SER A 20 11.84 5.97 6.69
C SER A 20 11.12 6.81 7.75
N LEU A 21 11.36 8.13 7.77
CA LEU A 21 10.70 9.10 8.66
C LEU A 21 9.56 9.86 7.97
N THR A 22 9.21 9.51 6.73
CA THR A 22 8.08 10.15 6.01
C THR A 22 6.76 10.07 6.77
N TRP A 23 6.53 8.99 7.52
CA TRP A 23 5.31 8.83 8.33
C TRP A 23 5.21 9.90 9.43
N LEU A 24 6.35 10.32 9.99
CA LEU A 24 6.40 11.34 11.05
C LEU A 24 6.01 12.71 10.47
N TRP A 25 6.48 13.02 9.26
CA TRP A 25 6.07 14.23 8.54
C TRP A 25 4.58 14.28 8.29
N ARG A 26 4.00 13.19 7.75
CA ARG A 26 2.54 13.08 7.56
C ARG A 26 1.77 13.20 8.86
N TRP A 27 2.35 12.74 9.97
CA TRP A 27 1.72 12.87 11.29
C TRP A 27 1.74 14.32 11.77
N CYS A 28 2.86 15.02 11.57
CA CYS A 28 3.01 16.43 11.89
C CYS A 28 2.07 17.29 11.05
N GLU A 29 1.96 17.04 9.74
CA GLU A 29 1.06 17.75 8.82
C GLU A 29 -0.42 17.66 9.25
N GLY A 30 -0.82 16.55 9.87
CA GLY A 30 -2.18 16.39 10.39
C GLY A 30 -2.46 17.11 11.72
N LYS A 31 -1.46 17.75 12.34
CA LYS A 31 -1.55 18.34 13.69
C LYS A 31 -0.98 19.75 13.80
N ALA A 32 -0.12 20.14 12.86
CA ALA A 32 0.57 21.42 12.86
C ALA A 32 0.82 21.90 11.43
N LYS A 33 0.78 23.22 11.24
CA LYS A 33 1.15 23.86 9.98
C LYS A 33 2.66 23.98 9.94
N SER A 34 3.29 23.46 8.89
CA SER A 34 4.66 23.81 8.55
C SER A 34 4.69 25.27 8.07
N LEU A 35 5.43 26.12 8.76
CA LEU A 35 5.55 27.54 8.41
C LEU A 35 6.76 27.78 7.54
N ALA A 36 7.90 27.18 7.90
CA ALA A 36 9.15 27.32 7.17
C ALA A 36 10.12 26.19 7.57
N VAL A 37 10.95 25.80 6.60
CA VAL A 37 12.17 25.02 6.83
C VAL A 37 13.32 25.87 6.32
N VAL A 38 14.25 26.22 7.21
CA VAL A 38 15.37 27.11 6.91
C VAL A 38 16.66 26.32 7.08
N GLY A 39 17.35 26.06 5.98
CA GLY A 39 18.68 25.43 6.01
C GLY A 39 19.70 26.36 6.66
N LEU A 40 20.49 25.82 7.58
CA LEU A 40 21.60 26.55 8.19
C LEU A 40 22.91 26.28 7.43
N PRO A 41 23.81 27.27 7.35
CA PRO A 41 25.19 27.04 6.95
C PRO A 41 25.87 26.02 7.87
N GLU A 42 26.74 25.17 7.32
CA GLU A 42 27.52 24.17 8.09
C GLU A 42 28.34 24.80 9.22
N GLU A 43 28.84 26.01 8.97
CA GLU A 43 29.61 26.83 9.91
C GLU A 43 28.82 27.21 11.19
N THR A 44 27.49 27.12 11.17
CA THR A 44 26.61 27.55 12.27
C THR A 44 26.85 26.74 13.56
N PHE A 45 27.27 25.48 13.43
CA PHE A 45 27.55 24.61 14.58
C PHE A 45 29.01 24.19 14.71
N ARG A 46 29.93 24.84 13.97
CA ARG A 46 31.37 24.56 14.05
C ARG A 46 31.92 24.76 15.47
N SER A 47 31.40 25.74 16.22
CA SER A 47 31.79 25.97 17.62
C SER A 47 31.33 24.87 18.58
N ALA A 48 30.37 24.04 18.18
CA ALA A 48 29.85 22.91 18.94
C ALA A 48 30.44 21.58 18.48
N ASP A 49 31.50 21.61 17.65
CA ASP A 49 32.14 20.44 17.02
C ASP A 49 31.17 19.54 16.22
N ALA A 50 30.02 20.09 15.81
CA ALA A 50 29.06 19.41 14.97
C ALA A 50 29.31 19.77 13.51
N THR A 51 29.64 18.77 12.70
CA THR A 51 29.90 18.89 11.26
C THR A 51 28.68 18.58 10.40
N VAL A 52 27.53 18.30 11.03
CA VAL A 52 26.32 17.88 10.33
C VAL A 52 25.50 19.10 9.90
N LYS A 53 25.19 19.19 8.61
CA LYS A 53 24.25 20.19 8.09
C LYS A 53 22.89 20.03 8.76
N ALA A 54 22.35 21.14 9.26
CA ALA A 54 21.11 21.18 10.00
C ALA A 54 20.19 22.27 9.47
N SER A 55 18.91 22.16 9.83
CA SER A 55 17.85 23.05 9.39
C SER A 55 16.94 23.41 10.56
N LEU A 56 16.43 24.64 10.59
CA LEU A 56 15.37 25.06 11.51
C LEU A 56 14.01 24.76 10.89
N VAL A 57 13.18 24.04 11.62
CA VAL A 57 11.79 23.75 11.26
C VAL A 57 10.88 24.55 12.16
N PHE A 58 10.05 25.40 11.55
CA PHE A 58 9.04 26.20 12.24
C PHE A 58 7.66 25.57 12.07
N LEU A 59 7.05 25.18 13.18
CA LEU A 59 5.74 24.55 13.23
C LEU A 59 4.77 25.40 14.05
N LYS A 60 3.53 25.49 13.60
CA LYS A 60 2.43 26.09 14.37
C LYS A 60 1.37 25.05 14.64
N ARG A 61 1.11 24.75 15.91
CA ARG A 61 0.05 23.80 16.27
C ARG A 61 -1.29 24.26 15.72
N PHE A 62 -2.09 23.32 15.22
CA PHE A 62 -3.44 23.59 14.77
C PHE A 62 -4.28 24.19 15.90
N SER A 63 -5.08 25.19 15.57
CA SER A 63 -6.26 25.56 16.35
C SER A 63 -7.42 24.61 16.04
N LYS A 64 -8.48 24.66 16.84
CA LYS A 64 -9.71 23.89 16.57
C LYS A 64 -10.28 24.16 15.17
N ASP A 65 -10.19 25.41 14.71
CA ASP A 65 -10.67 25.79 13.38
C ASP A 65 -9.76 25.25 12.28
N ASP A 66 -8.44 25.24 12.50
CA ASP A 66 -7.49 24.62 11.57
C ASP A 66 -7.73 23.12 11.45
N GLN A 67 -7.98 22.44 12.57
CA GLN A 67 -8.29 21.01 12.57
C GLN A 67 -9.56 20.71 11.78
N LYS A 68 -10.62 21.51 11.97
CA LYS A 68 -11.87 21.37 11.20
C LYS A 68 -11.64 21.59 9.70
N ALA A 69 -10.88 22.64 9.34
CA ALA A 69 -10.57 22.92 7.94
C ALA A 69 -9.74 21.79 7.31
N TRP A 70 -8.77 21.25 8.05
CA TRP A 70 -7.98 20.09 7.62
C TRP A 70 -8.84 18.85 7.42
N ASP A 71 -9.73 18.55 8.36
CA ASP A 71 -10.62 17.40 8.27
C ASP A 71 -11.60 17.51 7.10
N ALA A 72 -12.14 18.71 6.84
CA ALA A 72 -12.98 18.99 5.69
C ALA A 72 -12.23 18.83 4.36
N ALA A 73 -11.01 19.39 4.26
CA ALA A 73 -10.18 19.27 3.07
C ALA A 73 -9.78 17.80 2.80
N TRP A 74 -9.44 17.04 3.84
CA TRP A 74 -9.14 15.62 3.72
C TRP A 74 -10.34 14.83 3.17
N THR A 75 -11.54 15.03 3.74
CA THR A 75 -12.76 14.36 3.28
C THR A 75 -13.11 14.72 1.84
N ALA A 76 -12.99 16.00 1.46
CA ALA A 76 -13.23 16.44 0.10
C ALA A 76 -12.24 15.83 -0.90
N ALA A 77 -10.94 15.79 -0.55
CA ALA A 77 -9.92 15.18 -1.39
C ALA A 77 -10.18 13.67 -1.58
N LYS A 78 -10.52 12.95 -0.51
CA LYS A 78 -10.89 11.53 -0.60
C LYS A 78 -12.11 11.32 -1.50
N ALA A 79 -13.17 12.08 -1.30
CA ALA A 79 -14.38 11.97 -2.12
C ALA A 79 -14.11 12.25 -3.61
N THR A 80 -13.19 13.17 -3.91
CA THR A 80 -12.82 13.53 -5.29
C THR A 80 -11.99 12.45 -5.96
N HIS A 81 -11.05 11.84 -5.24
CA HIS A 81 -10.02 10.99 -5.84
C HIS A 81 -10.28 9.48 -5.70
N ASP A 82 -10.96 9.04 -4.64
CA ASP A 82 -11.12 7.62 -4.35
C ASP A 82 -11.76 6.88 -5.54
N ALA A 83 -12.87 7.39 -6.09
CA ALA A 83 -13.57 6.74 -7.21
C ALA A 83 -12.72 6.61 -8.48
N ALA A 84 -11.90 7.62 -8.80
CA ALA A 84 -11.03 7.58 -9.98
C ALA A 84 -9.93 6.53 -9.81
N PHE A 85 -9.31 6.46 -8.63
CA PHE A 85 -8.29 5.46 -8.33
C PHE A 85 -8.88 4.05 -8.16
N GLU A 86 -10.12 3.91 -7.68
CA GLU A 86 -10.86 2.65 -7.65
C GLU A 86 -11.06 2.09 -9.05
N ALA A 87 -11.57 2.92 -9.97
CA ALA A 87 -11.77 2.53 -11.36
C ALA A 87 -10.45 2.15 -12.06
N GLU A 88 -9.34 2.81 -11.73
CA GLU A 88 -8.02 2.44 -12.26
C GLU A 88 -7.55 1.08 -11.71
N ARG A 89 -7.75 0.83 -10.42
CA ARG A 89 -7.45 -0.48 -9.80
C ARG A 89 -8.29 -1.61 -10.39
N ASP A 90 -9.57 -1.37 -10.65
CA ASP A 90 -10.46 -2.33 -11.32
C ASP A 90 -9.93 -2.66 -12.71
N LYS A 91 -9.63 -1.66 -13.53
CA LYS A 91 -9.05 -1.85 -14.87
C LYS A 91 -7.75 -2.66 -14.83
N LEU A 92 -6.88 -2.41 -13.86
CA LEU A 92 -5.65 -3.17 -13.70
C LEU A 92 -5.94 -4.63 -13.29
N CYS A 93 -6.88 -4.85 -12.38
CA CYS A 93 -7.28 -6.21 -11.98
C CYS A 93 -7.90 -6.98 -13.14
N ASP A 94 -8.70 -6.33 -13.99
CA ASP A 94 -9.28 -6.96 -15.18
C ASP A 94 -8.21 -7.27 -16.24
N ALA A 95 -7.32 -6.31 -16.51
CA ALA A 95 -6.27 -6.45 -17.52
C ALA A 95 -5.25 -7.53 -17.16
N PHE A 96 -4.86 -7.64 -15.88
CA PHE A 96 -3.84 -8.59 -15.43
C PHE A 96 -4.42 -9.86 -14.81
N GLY A 97 -5.69 -9.87 -14.39
CA GLY A 97 -6.30 -11.01 -13.70
C GLY A 97 -6.29 -12.28 -14.54
N THR A 98 -6.65 -12.16 -15.83
CA THR A 98 -6.64 -13.29 -16.78
C THR A 98 -5.23 -13.84 -17.01
N ARG A 99 -4.23 -12.95 -17.05
CA ARG A 99 -2.81 -13.30 -17.21
C ARG A 99 -2.25 -13.97 -15.96
N ILE A 100 -2.61 -13.50 -14.77
CA ILE A 100 -2.21 -14.10 -13.49
C ILE A 100 -2.79 -15.51 -13.34
N ILE A 101 -4.02 -15.72 -13.81
CA ILE A 101 -4.66 -17.05 -13.74
C ILE A 101 -4.01 -18.00 -14.75
N SER A 102 -3.89 -17.60 -16.01
CA SER A 102 -3.39 -18.47 -17.09
C SER A 102 -1.86 -18.60 -17.11
N GLY A 103 -1.12 -17.71 -16.46
CA GLY A 103 0.33 -17.62 -16.60
C GLY A 103 0.79 -17.20 -18.00
N ASP A 104 -0.09 -16.53 -18.77
CA ASP A 104 0.07 -16.27 -20.21
C ASP A 104 0.23 -17.55 -21.08
N ASP A 105 -0.14 -18.72 -20.55
CA ASP A 105 -0.09 -20.01 -21.23
C ASP A 105 -1.42 -20.33 -21.97
N LYS A 106 -1.31 -20.67 -23.26
CA LYS A 106 -2.46 -20.94 -24.14
C LYS A 106 -3.19 -22.24 -23.76
N ASP A 107 -2.47 -23.25 -23.32
CA ASP A 107 -3.03 -24.52 -22.90
C ASP A 107 -3.76 -24.36 -21.56
N ALA A 108 -3.16 -23.63 -20.61
CA ALA A 108 -3.82 -23.28 -19.36
C ALA A 108 -5.12 -22.48 -19.61
N ALA A 109 -5.08 -21.49 -20.52
CA ALA A 109 -6.28 -20.72 -20.89
C ALA A 109 -7.39 -21.60 -21.49
N ARG A 110 -7.04 -22.59 -22.32
CA ARG A 110 -7.99 -23.57 -22.87
C ARG A 110 -8.63 -24.42 -21.77
N VAL A 111 -7.81 -24.98 -20.86
CA VAL A 111 -8.32 -25.79 -19.74
C VAL A 111 -9.25 -24.97 -18.86
N LEU A 112 -8.90 -23.72 -18.54
CA LEU A 112 -9.73 -22.84 -17.72
C LEU A 112 -11.10 -22.56 -18.37
N LYS A 113 -11.15 -22.43 -19.70
CA LYS A 113 -12.41 -22.25 -20.44
C LYS A 113 -13.28 -23.52 -20.43
N GLU A 114 -12.66 -24.70 -20.49
CA GLU A 114 -13.38 -25.97 -20.38
C GLU A 114 -13.92 -26.17 -18.95
N LEU A 115 -13.14 -25.79 -17.93
CA LEU A 115 -13.55 -25.84 -16.53
C LEU A 115 -14.72 -24.89 -16.24
N SER A 116 -14.68 -23.66 -16.76
CA SER A 116 -15.77 -22.69 -16.56
C SER A 116 -17.08 -23.15 -17.19
N ALA A 117 -17.03 -23.84 -18.34
CA ALA A 117 -18.20 -24.46 -18.98
C ALA A 117 -18.86 -25.55 -18.11
N ILE A 118 -18.13 -26.14 -17.17
CA ILE A 118 -18.60 -27.17 -16.23
C ILE A 118 -19.04 -26.54 -14.89
N GLY A 119 -18.89 -25.22 -14.74
CA GLY A 119 -19.27 -24.46 -13.54
C GLY A 119 -18.15 -24.31 -12.51
N ILE A 120 -16.89 -24.57 -12.90
CA ILE A 120 -15.72 -24.42 -12.04
C ILE A 120 -14.86 -23.30 -12.59
N GLU A 121 -14.83 -22.19 -11.87
CA GLU A 121 -14.18 -20.98 -12.31
C GLU A 121 -13.01 -20.62 -11.40
N ARG A 122 -11.90 -20.19 -12.01
CA ARG A 122 -10.78 -19.63 -11.25
C ARG A 122 -11.01 -18.15 -11.06
N VAL A 123 -11.18 -17.74 -9.82
CA VAL A 123 -11.51 -16.36 -9.45
C VAL A 123 -10.25 -15.50 -9.58
N PRO A 124 -10.29 -14.41 -10.38
CA PRO A 124 -9.17 -13.49 -10.51
C PRO A 124 -8.89 -12.78 -9.18
N PRO A 125 -7.65 -12.30 -8.98
CA PRO A 125 -7.32 -11.56 -7.77
C PRO A 125 -8.12 -10.25 -7.76
N ALA A 126 -9.03 -10.10 -6.79
CA ALA A 126 -9.76 -8.86 -6.57
C ALA A 126 -8.99 -7.99 -5.57
N TRP A 127 -8.84 -6.69 -5.88
CA TRP A 127 -8.24 -5.75 -4.95
C TRP A 127 -9.21 -5.38 -3.82
N PHE A 128 -8.65 -4.98 -2.69
CA PHE A 128 -9.38 -4.34 -1.61
C PHE A 128 -8.48 -3.34 -0.89
N SER A 129 -9.09 -2.32 -0.33
CA SER A 129 -8.41 -1.34 0.52
C SER A 129 -8.21 -1.94 1.91
N ALA A 130 -6.97 -1.94 2.41
CA ALA A 130 -6.71 -2.27 3.83
C ALA A 130 -7.26 -1.18 4.76
N ASP A 131 -7.37 -1.50 6.06
CA ASP A 131 -7.74 -0.50 7.06
C ASP A 131 -6.69 0.62 7.11
N ALA A 132 -7.17 1.87 7.05
CA ALA A 132 -6.29 3.02 7.17
C ALA A 132 -5.78 3.13 8.62
N PRO A 133 -4.50 3.46 8.84
CA PRO A 133 -4.00 3.71 10.19
C PRO A 133 -4.73 4.89 10.81
N PRO A 134 -4.95 4.89 12.14
CA PRO A 134 -5.65 5.98 12.82
C PRO A 134 -4.90 7.31 12.64
N TYR A 135 -3.57 7.30 12.70
CA TYR A 135 -2.69 8.40 12.32
C TYR A 135 -1.29 7.88 11.89
N PRO A 136 -0.57 8.56 10.98
CA PRO A 136 -1.04 9.69 10.17
C PRO A 136 -2.20 9.30 9.25
N LYS A 137 -3.11 10.25 8.95
CA LYS A 137 -4.13 10.03 7.92
C LYS A 137 -3.40 9.74 6.61
N GLY A 138 -3.72 8.61 5.99
CA GLY A 138 -3.03 8.13 4.80
C GLY A 138 -3.97 7.39 3.88
N ILE A 139 -3.55 7.26 2.63
CA ILE A 139 -4.19 6.34 1.69
C ILE A 139 -3.89 4.93 2.20
N SER A 140 -4.95 4.13 2.30
CA SER A 140 -4.88 2.73 2.64
C SER A 140 -4.07 1.94 1.62
N ALA A 141 -3.35 0.92 2.09
CA ALA A 141 -2.61 0.05 1.19
C ALA A 141 -3.58 -0.76 0.34
N THR A 142 -3.39 -0.75 -0.98
CA THR A 142 -4.07 -1.68 -1.89
C THR A 142 -3.55 -3.09 -1.63
N LYS A 143 -4.43 -4.01 -1.29
CA LYS A 143 -4.13 -5.43 -1.14
C LYS A 143 -4.88 -6.24 -2.20
N LEU A 144 -4.28 -7.34 -2.64
CA LEU A 144 -4.92 -8.29 -3.55
C LEU A 144 -5.36 -9.51 -2.78
N LYS A 145 -6.58 -9.98 -3.03
CA LYS A 145 -7.01 -11.31 -2.60
C LYS A 145 -6.22 -12.36 -3.37
N LYS A 146 -5.92 -13.48 -2.71
CA LYS A 146 -5.30 -14.62 -3.37
C LYS A 146 -6.27 -15.19 -4.42
N VAL A 147 -5.70 -15.65 -5.53
CA VAL A 147 -6.46 -16.42 -6.52
C VAL A 147 -7.09 -17.64 -5.85
N GLY A 148 -8.35 -17.90 -6.18
CA GLY A 148 -9.13 -18.98 -5.60
C GLY A 148 -9.93 -19.71 -6.67
N TRP A 149 -10.64 -20.76 -6.26
CA TRP A 149 -11.57 -21.49 -7.12
C TRP A 149 -12.98 -21.28 -6.59
N ALA A 150 -13.90 -20.91 -7.49
CA ALA A 150 -15.33 -20.92 -7.24
C ALA A 150 -15.91 -22.20 -7.86
N ASP A 151 -16.63 -22.97 -7.04
CA ASP A 151 -17.30 -24.20 -7.47
C ASP A 151 -18.81 -24.01 -7.41
N SER A 152 -19.45 -24.05 -8.57
CA SER A 152 -20.91 -24.03 -8.72
C SER A 152 -21.40 -25.27 -9.49
N ALA A 153 -20.55 -26.30 -9.61
CA ALA A 153 -20.84 -27.46 -10.43
C ALA A 153 -22.03 -28.25 -9.87
N LYS A 154 -23.06 -28.46 -10.70
CA LYS A 154 -24.26 -29.24 -10.33
C LYS A 154 -24.00 -30.75 -10.28
N ASP A 155 -22.91 -31.24 -10.89
CA ASP A 155 -22.61 -32.67 -11.05
C ASP A 155 -21.40 -33.12 -10.20
N ARG A 156 -21.67 -33.73 -9.05
CA ARG A 156 -20.64 -34.12 -8.05
C ARG A 156 -19.62 -35.16 -8.54
N LYS A 157 -19.95 -35.98 -9.55
CA LYS A 157 -19.02 -36.99 -10.13
C LYS A 157 -17.93 -36.36 -11.00
N LYS A 158 -18.24 -35.26 -11.70
CA LYS A 158 -17.24 -34.50 -12.48
C LYS A 158 -16.34 -33.67 -11.57
N ALA A 159 -16.87 -33.15 -10.46
CA ALA A 159 -16.10 -32.46 -9.43
C ALA A 159 -15.02 -33.37 -8.77
N ALA A 160 -15.30 -34.66 -8.60
CA ALA A 160 -14.36 -35.62 -8.01
C ALA A 160 -13.13 -35.90 -8.91
N ALA A 161 -13.33 -36.00 -10.23
CA ALA A 161 -12.21 -36.11 -11.19
C ALA A 161 -11.33 -34.85 -11.18
N LEU A 162 -11.94 -33.69 -10.90
CA LEU A 162 -11.31 -32.38 -10.86
C LEU A 162 -10.40 -32.15 -9.64
N VAL A 163 -10.61 -32.84 -8.53
CA VAL A 163 -9.69 -32.82 -7.38
C VAL A 163 -8.34 -33.43 -7.75
N ILE A 164 -8.34 -34.43 -8.65
CA ILE A 164 -7.13 -35.09 -9.15
C ILE A 164 -6.40 -34.17 -10.14
N THR A 165 -7.12 -33.55 -11.09
CA THR A 165 -6.54 -32.57 -12.02
C THR A 165 -6.02 -31.33 -11.28
N ARG A 166 -6.74 -30.87 -10.24
CA ARG A 166 -6.32 -29.80 -9.32
C ARG A 166 -5.00 -30.13 -8.63
N ARG A 167 -4.86 -31.35 -8.12
CA ARG A 167 -3.64 -31.80 -7.45
C ARG A 167 -2.47 -31.92 -8.42
N LEU A 168 -2.72 -32.38 -9.64
CA LEU A 168 -1.72 -32.50 -10.70
C LEU A 168 -1.25 -31.13 -11.23
N TRP A 169 -2.15 -30.14 -11.30
CA TRP A 169 -1.82 -28.77 -11.71
C TRP A 169 -1.05 -27.99 -10.62
N GLU A 170 -1.32 -28.26 -9.33
CA GLU A 170 -0.52 -27.73 -8.20
C GLU A 170 0.86 -28.38 -8.07
N THR A 171 1.03 -29.62 -8.54
CA THR A 171 2.33 -30.35 -8.50
C THR A 171 3.14 -30.29 -9.77
N SER A 172 2.59 -29.79 -10.88
CA SER A 172 3.36 -29.56 -12.11
C SER A 172 4.00 -28.18 -12.02
N ASP A 173 5.33 -28.14 -12.16
CA ASP A 173 6.24 -27.00 -11.94
C ASP A 173 5.99 -25.72 -12.79
N HIS A 174 4.80 -25.52 -13.34
CA HIS A 174 4.43 -24.32 -14.10
C HIS A 174 4.01 -23.14 -13.23
N PHE A 175 3.77 -23.35 -11.93
CA PHE A 175 3.48 -22.28 -10.98
C PHE A 175 4.44 -22.38 -9.79
N SER A 176 5.65 -21.86 -9.94
CA SER A 176 6.51 -21.61 -8.78
C SER A 176 5.84 -20.53 -7.94
N PRO A 177 5.31 -20.82 -6.73
CA PRO A 177 4.91 -19.75 -5.84
C PRO A 177 6.20 -19.06 -5.47
N GLY A 178 6.38 -17.84 -5.96
CA GLY A 178 7.59 -17.05 -5.76
C GLY A 178 8.14 -17.27 -4.36
N SER A 179 9.36 -17.78 -4.32
CA SER A 179 10.33 -17.69 -3.24
C SER A 179 9.72 -17.23 -1.92
N THR A 180 9.60 -18.15 -0.97
CA THR A 180 9.85 -17.77 0.42
C THR A 180 11.13 -16.94 0.42
N LEU A 181 11.02 -15.65 0.70
CA LEU A 181 12.11 -14.89 1.30
C LEU A 181 12.45 -15.66 2.57
N GLY A 182 13.39 -16.58 2.41
CA GLY A 182 13.97 -17.33 3.50
C GLY A 182 14.50 -16.29 4.48
N ALA A 183 13.93 -16.31 5.67
CA ALA A 183 14.58 -15.78 6.84
C ALA A 183 15.96 -16.44 6.93
N SER A 184 16.98 -15.75 6.41
CA SER A 184 18.36 -16.11 6.65
C SER A 184 18.64 -15.78 8.11
N ARG A 185 18.43 -16.76 8.99
CA ARG A 185 19.15 -16.83 10.26
C ARG A 185 20.60 -17.14 9.91
N SER A 186 21.40 -16.10 9.75
CA SER A 186 22.85 -16.21 9.78
C SER A 186 23.31 -15.69 11.13
N ARG A 187 23.77 -16.65 11.95
CA ARG A 187 24.67 -16.44 13.09
C ARG A 187 25.72 -15.37 12.78
N TRP A 188 25.78 -14.35 13.62
CA TRP A 188 26.99 -13.78 14.22
C TRP A 188 26.62 -13.35 15.64
#